data_AF-A0A8D3CJ45-F1
#
_entry.id   AF-A0A8D3CJ45-F1
#
_cell.length_a   1.000
_cell.length_b   1.000
_cell.length_c   1.000
_cell.angle_alpha   90.00
_cell.angle_beta   90.00
_cell.angle_gamma   90.00
#
_symmetry.space_group_name_H-M   'P 1'
#
loop_
_entity.id
_entity.type
_entity.pdbx_description
1 polymer ?
#
loop_
_entity_poly.entity_id
_entity_poly.type
_entity_poly.pdbx_seq_one_letter_code
_entity_poly.pdbx_strand_id
1 'polypeptide(L)'
;MSRQVVRSSKFRHVFGQPVKNDQCYDDIRISQMTWDSCFCSANPKFVAMIVDASGGGAFMVLPLSKTGRIDMSYPTVCGHTGPVLDIEFCPHNDNIIASGSEDCSVMIWEIPDGGLTSPLTEPVVKLEGHSKRVGILSWHPTAHNVLPTSTSCPCTAARTARRESVGCPREAWRSTNVKLPGSYPL
;
A
#
# COMPACT_ATOMS: atom_id res chain seq x y z
N MET A 1 -25.22 27.41 -39.02
CA MET A 1 -24.01 27.68 -38.21
C MET A 1 -24.21 27.07 -36.83
N SER A 2 -23.60 25.93 -36.54
CA SER A 2 -23.69 25.29 -35.22
C SER A 2 -22.87 26.09 -34.21
N ARG A 3 -23.52 26.64 -33.18
CA ARG A 3 -22.81 27.24 -32.05
C ARG A 3 -22.14 26.11 -31.27
N GLN A 4 -20.82 25.99 -31.39
CA GLN A 4 -20.04 25.15 -30.47
C GLN A 4 -20.18 25.75 -29.08
N VAL A 5 -21.03 25.14 -28.25
CA VAL A 5 -21.10 25.43 -26.83
C VAL A 5 -19.82 24.88 -26.22
N VAL A 6 -18.80 25.72 -26.10
CA VAL A 6 -17.58 25.36 -25.38
C VAL A 6 -18.00 25.10 -23.94
N ARG A 7 -17.89 23.84 -23.50
CA ARG A 7 -18.19 23.44 -22.13
C ARG A 7 -17.21 24.17 -21.20
N SER A 8 -17.69 25.19 -20.50
CA SER A 8 -16.89 25.91 -19.52
C SER A 8 -16.52 24.95 -18.38
N SER A 9 -15.24 24.74 -18.16
CA SER A 9 -14.73 23.95 -17.03
C SER A 9 -13.84 24.85 -16.19
N LYS A 10 -14.06 24.86 -14.87
CA LYS A 10 -13.18 25.56 -13.91
C LYS A 10 -11.74 25.01 -13.94
N PHE A 11 -11.57 23.77 -14.40
CA PHE A 11 -10.29 23.07 -14.45
C PHE A 11 -9.61 23.15 -15.82
N ARG A 12 -10.08 24.03 -16.72
CA ARG A 12 -9.53 24.14 -18.08
C ARG A 12 -8.04 24.48 -18.13
N HIS A 13 -7.52 25.11 -17.08
CA HIS A 13 -6.15 25.61 -17.00
C HIS A 13 -5.35 24.99 -15.84
N VAL A 14 -5.73 23.79 -15.39
CA VAL A 14 -4.92 23.04 -14.41
C VAL A 14 -3.68 22.48 -15.12
N PHE A 15 -2.49 22.75 -14.57
CA PHE A 15 -1.22 22.21 -15.06
C PHE A 15 -0.37 21.70 -13.89
N GLY A 16 0.45 20.69 -14.14
CA GLY A 16 1.39 20.16 -13.15
C GLY A 16 2.70 20.95 -13.16
N GLN A 17 3.16 21.34 -11.97
CA GLN A 17 4.46 21.96 -11.78
C GLN A 17 5.35 20.99 -10.99
N PRO A 18 6.45 20.47 -11.56
CA PRO A 18 7.39 19.66 -10.80
C PRO A 18 8.06 20.51 -9.70
N VAL A 19 8.31 19.88 -8.56
CA VAL A 19 9.08 20.47 -7.47
C VAL A 19 10.56 20.55 -7.85
N LYS A 20 11.30 21.39 -7.14
CA LYS A 20 12.74 21.53 -7.32
C LYS A 20 13.47 20.27 -6.81
N ASN A 21 14.67 20.00 -7.34
CA ASN A 21 15.43 18.80 -6.99
C ASN A 21 15.78 18.69 -5.49
N ASP A 22 15.94 19.81 -4.78
CA ASP A 22 16.17 19.82 -3.32
C ASP A 22 14.96 19.33 -2.50
N GLN A 23 13.78 19.32 -3.12
CA GLN A 23 12.52 18.82 -2.56
C GLN A 23 12.17 17.42 -3.08
N CYS A 24 12.99 16.84 -3.96
CA CYS A 24 12.86 15.47 -4.43
C CYS A 24 13.52 14.49 -3.45
N TYR A 25 13.22 13.20 -3.60
CA TYR A 25 13.93 12.13 -2.92
C TYR A 25 14.86 11.46 -3.92
N ASP A 26 16.16 11.60 -3.73
CA ASP A 26 17.19 11.09 -4.65
C ASP A 26 17.89 9.85 -4.08
N ASP A 27 18.52 9.06 -4.96
CA ASP A 27 19.29 7.84 -4.66
C ASP A 27 18.48 6.66 -4.06
N ILE A 28 17.18 6.60 -4.33
CA ILE A 28 16.33 5.47 -3.91
C ILE A 28 16.34 4.39 -4.99
N ARG A 29 16.64 3.16 -4.56
CA ARG A 29 16.61 1.95 -5.42
C ARG A 29 15.20 1.37 -5.46
N ILE A 30 14.36 1.92 -6.33
CA ILE A 30 12.98 1.44 -6.54
C ILE A 30 13.00 0.00 -7.10
N SER A 31 12.02 -0.81 -6.68
CA SER A 31 11.87 -2.18 -7.17
C SER A 31 11.71 -2.24 -8.70
N GLN A 32 12.38 -3.22 -9.33
CA GLN A 32 12.28 -3.49 -10.78
C GLN A 32 11.22 -4.56 -11.09
N MET A 33 10.37 -4.88 -10.13
CA MET A 33 9.32 -5.88 -10.30
C MET A 33 8.36 -5.51 -11.42
N THR A 34 7.99 -6.49 -12.24
CA THR A 34 7.00 -6.33 -13.31
C THR A 34 5.59 -6.54 -12.71
N TRP A 35 5.05 -5.49 -12.09
CA TRP A 35 3.72 -5.49 -11.49
C TRP A 35 3.01 -4.14 -11.74
N ASP A 36 1.69 -4.16 -11.90
CA ASP A 36 0.89 -2.97 -12.26
C ASP A 36 0.42 -2.16 -11.02
N SER A 37 1.21 -2.15 -9.93
CA SER A 37 0.94 -1.28 -8.77
C SER A 37 1.65 0.07 -8.92
N CYS A 38 1.21 1.07 -8.16
CA CYS A 38 1.85 2.38 -8.09
C CYS A 38 3.25 2.34 -7.47
N PHE A 39 3.64 1.28 -6.75
CA PHE A 39 4.92 1.11 -6.03
C PHE A 39 5.25 2.17 -4.98
N CYS A 40 4.42 3.22 -4.86
CA CYS A 40 4.52 4.25 -3.87
C CYS A 40 3.14 4.52 -3.27
N SER A 41 3.14 4.88 -2.00
CA SER A 41 1.97 5.36 -1.28
C SER A 41 2.41 6.55 -0.44
N ALA A 42 1.57 7.56 -0.30
CA ALA A 42 1.91 8.77 0.43
C ALA A 42 0.76 9.21 1.32
N ASN A 43 1.12 9.80 2.44
CA ASN A 43 0.24 10.29 3.46
C ASN A 43 0.77 11.64 4.01
N PRO A 44 0.01 12.49 4.73
CA PRO A 44 0.50 13.79 5.21
C PRO A 44 1.72 13.76 6.13
N LYS A 45 2.14 12.59 6.63
CA LYS A 45 3.37 12.42 7.42
C LYS A 45 4.51 11.77 6.65
N PHE A 46 4.19 10.76 5.84
CA PHE A 46 5.18 9.83 5.29
C PHE A 46 4.95 9.55 3.81
N VAL A 47 6.03 9.25 3.10
CA VAL A 47 6.01 8.62 1.78
C VAL A 47 6.64 7.25 1.88
N ALA A 48 5.95 6.24 1.36
CA ALA A 48 6.42 4.88 1.29
C ALA A 48 6.69 4.50 -0.17
N MET A 49 7.80 3.81 -0.41
CA MET A 49 8.22 3.37 -1.74
C MET A 49 8.76 1.95 -1.65
N ILE A 50 8.32 1.09 -2.56
CA ILE A 50 8.84 -0.28 -2.66
C ILE A 50 10.24 -0.22 -3.24
N VAL A 51 11.19 -0.82 -2.54
CA VAL A 51 12.61 -0.83 -2.92
C VAL A 51 13.05 -2.23 -3.29
N ASP A 52 14.10 -2.32 -4.11
CA ASP A 52 14.70 -3.60 -4.43
C ASP A 52 15.50 -4.15 -3.24
N ALA A 53 15.32 -5.43 -2.95
CA ALA A 53 15.99 -6.13 -1.87
C ALA A 53 16.53 -7.48 -2.36
N SER A 54 17.80 -7.74 -2.07
CA SER A 54 18.54 -8.90 -2.61
C SER A 54 18.10 -10.27 -2.06
N GLY A 55 17.20 -10.32 -1.08
CA GLY A 55 16.88 -11.55 -0.33
C GLY A 55 15.43 -11.66 0.16
N GLY A 56 14.52 -10.90 -0.43
CA GLY A 56 13.11 -10.89 -0.02
C GLY A 56 12.39 -9.66 -0.58
N GLY A 57 11.35 -9.20 0.13
CA GLY A 57 10.67 -7.95 -0.18
C GLY A 57 10.94 -6.90 0.86
N ALA A 58 11.30 -5.69 0.41
CA ALA A 58 11.43 -4.54 1.29
C ALA A 58 10.73 -3.31 0.71
N PHE A 59 10.35 -2.41 1.60
CA PHE A 59 9.92 -1.07 1.23
C PHE A 59 10.55 -0.06 2.19
N MET A 60 10.75 1.14 1.70
CA MET A 60 11.29 2.26 2.46
C MET A 60 10.16 3.20 2.85
N VAL A 61 10.20 3.75 4.05
CA VAL A 61 9.29 4.81 4.47
C VAL A 61 10.07 6.02 4.96
N LEU A 62 9.81 7.17 4.34
CA LEU A 62 10.49 8.42 4.60
C LEU A 62 9.49 9.44 5.15
N PRO A 63 9.84 10.21 6.18
CA PRO A 63 9.10 11.42 6.54
C PRO A 63 9.09 12.41 5.38
N LEU A 64 7.97 13.10 5.17
CA LEU A 64 7.85 14.11 4.10
C LEU A 64 8.84 15.27 4.25
N SER A 65 9.32 15.52 5.47
CA SER A 65 10.33 16.54 5.76
C SER A 65 11.74 16.14 5.33
N LYS A 66 11.99 14.86 5.06
CA LYS A 66 13.32 14.33 4.74
C LYS A 66 13.55 14.29 3.23
N THR A 67 13.69 15.46 2.61
CA THR A 67 13.99 15.59 1.18
C THR A 67 15.49 15.59 0.91
N GLY A 68 15.86 15.43 -0.36
CA GLY A 68 17.22 15.37 -0.87
C GLY A 68 17.74 13.95 -1.04
N ARG A 69 19.06 13.82 -1.00
CA ARG A 69 19.76 12.54 -1.20
C ARG A 69 19.59 11.63 0.02
N ILE A 70 18.93 10.49 -0.17
CA ILE A 70 18.74 9.50 0.87
C ILE A 70 19.94 8.56 0.91
N ASP A 71 20.48 8.34 2.11
CA ASP A 71 21.59 7.40 2.28
C ASP A 71 21.13 5.95 2.01
N MET A 72 21.99 5.16 1.38
CA MET A 72 21.75 3.75 1.08
C MET A 72 21.60 2.91 2.37
N SER A 73 22.16 3.39 3.49
CA SER A 73 22.03 2.77 4.81
C SER A 73 20.70 3.04 5.50
N TYR A 74 19.82 3.86 4.91
CA TYR A 74 18.56 4.24 5.53
C TYR A 74 17.70 3.00 5.82
N PRO A 75 17.14 2.88 7.04
CA PRO A 75 16.39 1.71 7.44
C PRO A 75 15.14 1.50 6.58
N THR A 76 14.94 0.24 6.22
CA THR A 76 13.80 -0.24 5.44
C THR A 76 12.95 -1.21 6.25
N VAL A 77 11.72 -1.42 5.81
CA VAL A 77 10.84 -2.44 6.36
C VAL A 77 11.12 -3.76 5.62
N CYS A 78 11.62 -4.75 6.35
CA CYS A 78 12.14 -6.01 5.84
C CYS A 78 11.60 -7.18 6.68
N GLY A 79 10.37 -7.64 6.43
CA GLY A 79 9.90 -8.90 6.99
C GLY A 79 9.24 -9.85 5.99
N HIS A 80 9.03 -9.40 4.76
CA HIS A 80 8.50 -10.25 3.70
C HIS A 80 9.57 -11.18 3.15
N THR A 81 9.23 -12.46 3.01
CA THR A 81 10.14 -13.47 2.42
C THR A 81 10.15 -13.40 0.90
N GLY A 82 9.14 -12.75 0.31
CA GLY A 82 9.01 -12.53 -1.12
C GLY A 82 8.87 -11.03 -1.44
N PRO A 83 9.04 -10.65 -2.70
CA PRO A 83 8.94 -9.27 -3.17
C PRO A 83 7.59 -8.63 -2.82
N VAL A 84 7.63 -7.37 -2.37
CA VAL A 84 6.42 -6.61 -2.07
C VAL A 84 5.82 -6.13 -3.38
N LEU A 85 4.54 -6.43 -3.58
CA LEU A 85 3.81 -6.10 -4.79
C LEU A 85 3.00 -4.82 -4.63
N ASP A 86 2.49 -4.57 -3.43
CA ASP A 86 1.65 -3.41 -3.15
C ASP A 86 1.81 -2.90 -1.72
N ILE A 87 1.64 -1.58 -1.55
CA ILE A 87 1.73 -0.89 -0.26
C ILE A 87 0.66 0.19 -0.17
N GLU A 88 0.02 0.31 0.99
CA GLU A 88 -1.04 1.30 1.19
C GLU A 88 -1.15 1.77 2.64
N PHE A 89 -1.15 3.09 2.83
CA PHE A 89 -1.42 3.71 4.12
C PHE A 89 -2.88 3.58 4.53
N CYS A 90 -3.11 3.41 5.82
CA CYS A 90 -4.45 3.40 6.39
C CYS A 90 -5.06 4.82 6.35
N PRO A 91 -6.28 5.02 5.82
CA PRO A 91 -6.92 6.34 5.77
C PRO A 91 -7.37 6.84 7.15
N HIS A 92 -7.43 5.97 8.16
CA HIS A 92 -7.83 6.33 9.53
C HIS A 92 -6.65 6.56 10.46
N ASN A 93 -5.45 6.09 10.12
CA ASN A 93 -4.27 6.22 10.96
C ASN A 93 -3.02 6.40 10.10
N ASP A 94 -2.40 7.57 10.24
CA ASP A 94 -1.26 7.99 9.43
C ASP A 94 0.01 7.17 9.62
N ASN A 95 0.09 6.48 10.76
CA ASN A 95 1.26 5.71 11.17
C ASN A 95 1.16 4.25 10.74
N ILE A 96 0.06 3.84 10.10
CA ILE A 96 -0.20 2.44 9.76
C ILE A 96 -0.13 2.25 8.27
N ILE A 97 0.64 1.24 7.87
CA ILE A 97 0.77 0.83 6.48
C ILE A 97 0.52 -0.67 6.35
N ALA A 98 -0.16 -1.06 5.27
CA ALA A 98 -0.31 -2.44 4.86
C ALA A 98 0.63 -2.73 3.69
N SER A 99 1.21 -3.92 3.65
CA SER A 99 2.02 -4.40 2.53
C SER A 99 1.60 -5.80 2.11
N GLY A 100 1.49 -6.00 0.80
CA GLY A 100 1.12 -7.26 0.16
C GLY A 100 2.30 -7.80 -0.61
N SER A 101 2.58 -9.09 -0.46
CA SER A 101 3.77 -9.72 -1.04
C SER A 101 3.43 -10.96 -1.86
N GLU A 102 4.40 -11.37 -2.66
CA GLU A 102 4.42 -12.67 -3.33
C GLU A 102 4.48 -13.86 -2.35
N ASP A 103 4.89 -13.64 -1.10
CA ASP A 103 4.87 -14.65 -0.04
C ASP A 103 3.45 -15.08 0.42
N CYS A 104 2.41 -14.60 -0.26
CA CYS A 104 1.00 -14.85 0.02
C CYS A 104 0.53 -14.31 1.38
N SER A 105 1.32 -13.45 2.01
CA SER A 105 0.97 -12.79 3.27
C SER A 105 0.69 -11.30 3.06
N VAL A 106 -0.16 -10.77 3.93
CA VAL A 106 -0.35 -9.34 4.10
C VAL A 106 0.17 -8.98 5.48
N MET A 107 1.10 -8.04 5.53
CA MET A 107 1.68 -7.56 6.78
C MET A 107 1.23 -6.13 7.05
N ILE A 108 1.00 -5.85 8.33
CA ILE A 108 0.59 -4.53 8.79
C ILE A 108 1.66 -4.01 9.72
N TRP A 109 2.09 -2.79 9.46
CA TRP A 109 3.22 -2.16 10.12
C TRP A 109 2.79 -0.87 10.78
N GLU A 110 3.37 -0.62 11.93
CA GLU A 110 3.24 0.64 12.64
C GLU A 110 4.56 1.39 12.54
N ILE A 111 4.48 2.63 12.07
CA ILE A 111 5.61 3.49 11.79
C ILE A 111 5.71 4.53 12.91
N PRO A 112 6.86 4.66 13.58
CA PRO A 112 7.06 5.69 14.59
C PRO A 112 7.03 7.09 13.97
N ASP A 113 6.49 8.07 14.69
CA ASP A 113 6.33 9.46 14.22
C ASP A 113 7.64 10.11 13.72
N GLY A 114 8.77 9.72 14.30
CA GLY A 114 10.11 10.22 13.91
C GLY A 114 10.69 9.58 12.64
N GLY A 115 9.97 8.66 12.00
CA GLY A 115 10.49 7.80 10.94
C GLY A 115 11.33 6.63 11.48
N LEU A 116 11.75 5.74 10.58
CA LEU A 116 12.50 4.56 10.98
C LEU A 116 13.92 4.94 11.44
N THR A 117 14.29 4.42 12.62
CA THR A 117 15.66 4.50 13.17
C THR A 117 16.44 3.21 12.95
N SER A 118 15.76 2.07 12.98
CA SER A 118 16.27 0.73 12.71
C SER A 118 15.41 0.04 11.66
N PRO A 119 15.93 -0.94 10.91
CA PRO A 119 15.13 -1.72 9.98
C PRO A 119 14.00 -2.43 10.74
N LEU A 120 12.79 -2.38 10.20
CA LEU A 120 11.60 -2.97 10.83
C LEU A 120 11.37 -4.37 10.26
N THR A 121 11.55 -5.40 11.09
CA THR A 121 11.42 -6.80 10.67
C THR A 121 10.14 -7.45 11.19
N GLU A 122 9.61 -6.94 12.29
CA GLU A 122 8.43 -7.51 12.96
C GLU A 122 7.18 -6.70 12.60
N PRO A 123 6.19 -7.30 11.92
CA PRO A 123 4.91 -6.66 11.66
C PRO A 123 4.03 -6.71 12.92
N VAL A 124 3.12 -5.74 13.06
CA VAL A 124 2.12 -5.73 14.13
C VAL A 124 1.13 -6.88 13.93
N VAL A 125 0.73 -7.10 12.69
CA VAL A 125 -0.18 -8.19 12.30
C VAL A 125 0.32 -8.83 11.03
N LYS A 126 0.42 -10.15 11.03
CA LYS A 126 0.62 -10.96 9.82
C LYS A 126 -0.69 -11.68 9.48
N LEU A 127 -1.21 -11.42 8.29
CA LEU A 127 -2.42 -12.04 7.77
C LEU A 127 -2.01 -13.11 6.76
N GLU A 128 -2.25 -14.35 7.13
CA GLU A 128 -2.02 -15.53 6.29
C GLU A 128 -3.38 -16.13 5.94
N GLY A 129 -3.63 -16.39 4.66
CA GLY A 129 -4.91 -16.93 4.21
C GLY A 129 -5.04 -17.00 2.69
N HIS A 130 -4.30 -16.16 1.97
CA HIS A 130 -4.19 -16.26 0.52
C HIS A 130 -3.32 -17.46 0.15
N SER A 131 -3.76 -18.24 -0.83
CA SER A 131 -2.99 -19.37 -1.37
C SER A 131 -2.06 -18.98 -2.52
N LYS A 132 -2.04 -17.69 -2.87
CA LYS A 132 -1.34 -17.09 -4.01
C LYS A 132 -0.92 -15.67 -3.64
N ARG A 133 0.01 -15.12 -4.43
CA ARG A 133 0.53 -13.75 -4.24
C ARG A 133 -0.56 -12.70 -4.10
N VAL A 134 -0.37 -11.79 -3.15
CA VAL A 134 -1.28 -10.68 -2.89
C VAL A 134 -0.75 -9.45 -3.62
N GLY A 135 -1.42 -9.08 -4.70
CA GLY A 135 -0.95 -8.02 -5.60
C GLY A 135 -1.70 -6.71 -5.47
N ILE A 136 -2.81 -6.68 -4.72
CA ILE A 136 -3.65 -5.49 -4.57
C ILE A 136 -4.13 -5.40 -3.12
N LEU A 137 -3.87 -4.25 -2.51
CA LEU A 137 -4.39 -3.81 -1.24
C LEU A 137 -5.31 -2.61 -1.46
N SER A 138 -6.42 -2.56 -0.74
CA SER A 138 -7.26 -1.37 -0.67
C SER A 138 -7.83 -1.24 0.74
N TRP A 139 -7.61 -0.12 1.41
CA TRP A 139 -8.25 0.17 2.70
C TRP A 139 -9.70 0.62 2.48
N HIS A 140 -10.60 0.15 3.35
CA HIS A 140 -11.96 0.64 3.33
C HIS A 140 -11.99 2.11 3.79
N PRO A 141 -12.63 3.04 3.04
CA PRO A 141 -12.54 4.47 3.36
C PRO A 141 -13.27 4.86 4.65
N THR A 142 -14.33 4.13 5.03
CA THR A 142 -15.22 4.53 6.15
C THR A 142 -15.24 3.55 7.32
N ALA A 143 -14.71 2.35 7.14
CA ALA A 143 -14.80 1.30 8.16
C ALA A 143 -13.39 1.06 8.68
N HIS A 144 -13.25 1.21 9.99
CA HIS A 144 -11.98 0.95 10.64
C HIS A 144 -11.60 -0.52 10.44
N ASN A 145 -10.33 -0.76 10.16
CA ASN A 145 -9.72 -2.08 10.20
C ASN A 145 -10.20 -3.06 9.13
N VAL A 146 -10.84 -2.57 8.06
CA VAL A 146 -11.28 -3.39 6.94
C VAL A 146 -10.35 -3.19 5.76
N LEU A 147 -9.65 -4.27 5.39
CA LEU A 147 -8.73 -4.34 4.24
C LEU A 147 -9.22 -5.40 3.24
N PRO A 148 -9.92 -5.02 2.16
CA PRO A 148 -10.04 -5.86 1.00
C PRO A 148 -8.67 -6.09 0.37
N THR A 149 -8.35 -7.37 0.15
CA THR A 149 -7.11 -7.83 -0.46
C THR A 149 -7.48 -8.72 -1.63
N SER A 150 -6.87 -8.50 -2.80
CA SER A 150 -7.19 -9.32 -3.97
C SER A 150 -5.95 -9.95 -4.59
N THR A 151 -6.11 -11.22 -4.92
CA THR A 151 -5.11 -12.00 -5.64
C THR A 151 -5.17 -11.67 -7.12
N SER A 152 -4.01 -11.67 -7.78
CA SER A 152 -3.83 -11.47 -9.22
C SER A 152 -4.46 -12.49 -10.17
N CYS A 153 -5.41 -13.30 -9.71
CA CYS A 153 -6.19 -14.14 -10.61
C CYS A 153 -7.32 -13.28 -11.21
N PRO A 154 -7.37 -13.06 -12.53
CA PRO A 154 -8.39 -12.23 -13.19
C PRO A 154 -9.80 -12.85 -13.19
N CYS A 155 -10.15 -13.69 -12.21
CA CYS A 155 -11.46 -14.32 -12.11
C CYS A 155 -11.89 -14.46 -10.65
N THR A 156 -12.33 -13.36 -10.03
CA THR A 156 -13.51 -13.32 -9.14
C THR A 156 -13.84 -11.88 -8.69
N ALA A 157 -14.51 -11.11 -9.56
CA ALA A 157 -15.33 -10.00 -9.09
C ALA A 157 -16.65 -10.58 -8.55
N ALA A 158 -16.76 -10.78 -7.24
CA ALA A 158 -18.00 -11.24 -6.61
C ALA A 158 -19.00 -10.07 -6.49
N ARG A 159 -19.91 -9.95 -7.48
CA ARG A 159 -21.18 -9.23 -7.30
C ARG A 159 -22.17 -10.20 -6.67
N THR A 160 -22.69 -9.84 -5.49
CA THR A 160 -23.73 -10.61 -4.78
C THR A 160 -25.00 -10.74 -5.63
N ALA A 161 -25.23 -11.93 -6.18
CA ALA A 161 -26.56 -12.50 -6.41
C ALA A 161 -26.47 -14.01 -6.72
N ARG A 162 -26.89 -14.82 -5.73
CA ARG A 162 -27.41 -16.22 -5.76
C ARG A 162 -26.76 -17.29 -6.67
N ARG A 163 -26.39 -18.41 -6.02
CA ARG A 163 -26.33 -19.84 -6.47
C ARG A 163 -25.48 -20.10 -7.73
N GLU A 164 -24.43 -20.93 -7.78
CA GLU A 164 -24.11 -22.22 -7.16
C GLU A 164 -22.60 -22.50 -7.30
N SER A 165 -22.12 -23.42 -6.46
CA SER A 165 -20.81 -24.11 -6.35
C SER A 165 -19.72 -24.01 -7.43
N VAL A 166 -18.49 -23.64 -7.01
CA VAL A 166 -17.29 -24.51 -7.04
C VAL A 166 -16.25 -24.08 -5.99
N GLY A 167 -15.91 -25.01 -5.08
CA GLY A 167 -14.58 -25.14 -4.45
C GLY A 167 -13.85 -23.93 -3.87
N CYS A 168 -14.45 -23.20 -2.93
CA CYS A 168 -13.70 -22.46 -1.91
C CYS A 168 -14.43 -22.66 -0.59
N PRO A 169 -13.77 -22.93 0.55
CA PRO A 169 -14.43 -22.98 1.84
C PRO A 169 -15.20 -21.67 2.02
N ARG A 170 -16.54 -21.76 2.18
CA ARG A 170 -17.46 -20.62 2.24
C ARG A 170 -17.21 -19.67 3.42
N GLU A 171 -16.15 -19.89 4.19
CA GLU A 171 -15.77 -19.12 5.37
C GLU A 171 -14.49 -18.29 5.18
N ALA A 172 -13.81 -18.38 4.04
CA ALA A 172 -12.46 -17.80 3.87
C ALA A 172 -12.41 -16.29 3.57
N TRP A 173 -13.55 -15.63 3.39
CA TRP A 173 -13.60 -14.19 3.08
C TRP A 173 -14.54 -13.47 4.04
N ARG A 174 -14.23 -13.52 5.33
CA ARG A 174 -14.65 -12.47 6.25
C ARG A 174 -13.69 -11.30 6.03
N SER A 175 -14.20 -10.08 5.93
CA SER A 175 -13.38 -8.88 6.12
C SER A 175 -12.52 -9.11 7.36
N THR A 176 -11.21 -9.25 7.20
CA THR A 176 -10.36 -9.48 8.37
C THR A 176 -10.36 -8.19 9.15
N ASN A 177 -11.08 -8.15 10.27
CA ASN A 177 -11.00 -7.05 11.22
C ASN A 177 -9.58 -7.05 11.76
N VAL A 178 -8.76 -6.14 11.26
CA VAL A 178 -7.41 -5.93 11.77
C VAL A 178 -7.52 -5.31 13.15
N LYS A 179 -7.34 -6.08 14.22
CA LYS A 179 -7.39 -5.52 15.57
C LYS A 179 -6.08 -4.78 15.86
N LEU A 180 -6.04 -3.49 15.52
CA LEU A 180 -4.90 -2.61 15.81
C LEU A 180 -4.79 -2.33 17.33
N PRO A 181 -3.56 -2.21 17.87
CA PRO A 181 -3.37 -1.76 19.25
C PRO A 181 -3.98 -0.37 19.43
N GLY A 182 -4.82 -0.18 20.46
CA GLY A 182 -5.53 1.07 20.75
C GLY A 182 -7.00 1.13 20.30
N SER A 183 -7.52 0.08 19.66
CA SER A 183 -8.96 -0.03 19.38
C SER A 183 -9.74 -0.51 20.62
N TYR A 184 -10.17 0.42 21.46
CA TYR A 184 -11.19 0.14 22.47
C TYR A 184 -12.52 -0.15 21.77
N PRO A 185 -13.26 -1.20 22.14
CA PRO A 185 -14.60 -1.40 21.62
C PRO A 185 -15.52 -0.30 22.18
N LEU A 186 -16.42 0.22 21.35
CA LEU A 186 -17.67 0.82 21.86
C LEU A 186 -18.56 -0.30 22.42
#